data_AF-A0A6J4SPE5-F1
#
_entry.id   AF-A0A6J4SPE5-F1
#
_cell.length_a   1.000
_cell.length_b   1.000
_cell.length_c   1.000
_cell.angle_alpha   90.00
_cell.angle_beta   90.00
_cell.angle_gamma   90.00
#
_symmetry.space_group_name_H-M   'P 1'
#
loop_
_entity.id
_entity.type
_entity.pdbx_description
1 polymer ?
#
loop_
_entity_poly.entity_id
_entity_poly.type
_entity_poly.pdbx_seq_one_letter_code
_entity_poly.pdbx_strand_id
1 'polypeptide(L)'
;MEVLSRPYVVDGHMVDVGASVGVAVPGGEADSAELFKPADIALYRAKQARRGRYTFFEPSMDEGMQARRALEIDLRRALAFCQ
;
A
#
# COMPACT_ATOMS: atom_id res chain seq x y z
N MET A 1 -5.17 -1.58 -15.13
CA MET A 1 -4.12 -2.53 -14.72
C MET A 1 -3.93 -3.69 -15.69
N GLU A 2 -4.90 -3.95 -16.55
CA GLU A 2 -4.89 -5.05 -17.52
C GLU A 2 -3.70 -5.01 -18.51
N VAL A 3 -3.23 -3.82 -18.87
CA VAL A 3 -2.07 -3.63 -19.77
C VAL A 3 -0.75 -4.09 -19.15
N LEU A 4 -0.58 -3.91 -17.83
CA LEU A 4 0.62 -4.32 -17.07
C LEU A 4 0.56 -5.76 -16.56
N SER A 5 -0.60 -6.40 -16.67
CA SER A 5 -0.82 -7.76 -16.18
C SER A 5 -0.84 -8.82 -17.27
N ARG A 6 -0.33 -8.49 -18.46
CA ARG A 6 -0.11 -9.48 -19.51
C ARG A 6 1.10 -10.34 -19.10
N PRO A 7 1.08 -11.67 -19.31
CA PRO A 7 2.23 -12.52 -19.01
C PRO A 7 3.45 -12.06 -19.80
N TYR A 8 4.59 -11.94 -19.13
CA TYR A 8 5.86 -11.60 -19.75
C TYR A 8 6.71 -12.86 -19.90
N VAL A 9 7.46 -12.96 -20.99
CA VAL A 9 8.45 -14.02 -21.18
C VAL A 9 9.79 -13.52 -20.67
N VAL A 10 10.31 -14.14 -19.62
CA VAL A 10 11.64 -13.88 -19.04
C VAL A 10 12.38 -15.21 -19.01
N ASP A 11 13.51 -15.29 -19.72
CA ASP A 11 14.32 -16.51 -19.85
C ASP A 11 13.50 -17.77 -20.24
N GLY A 12 12.53 -17.60 -21.14
CA GLY A 12 11.65 -18.68 -21.59
C GLY A 12 10.54 -19.09 -20.63
N HIS A 13 10.42 -18.44 -19.47
CA HIS A 13 9.36 -18.68 -18.49
C HIS A 13 8.26 -17.62 -18.63
N MET A 14 7.00 -18.07 -18.54
CA MET A 14 5.86 -17.15 -18.43
C MET A 14 5.73 -16.65 -16.99
N VAL A 15 5.81 -15.34 -16.83
CA VAL A 15 5.70 -14.65 -15.54
C VAL A 15 4.48 -13.76 -15.55
N ASP A 16 3.54 -14.04 -14.64
CA ASP A 16 2.42 -13.13 -14.36
C ASP A 16 2.89 -11.98 -13.47
N VAL A 17 2.82 -10.77 -14.00
CA VAL A 17 3.12 -9.55 -13.25
C VAL A 17 1.81 -8.89 -12.86
N GLY A 18 1.71 -8.46 -11.61
CA GLY A 18 0.62 -7.60 -11.15
C GLY A 18 1.21 -6.34 -10.60
N ALA A 19 0.78 -5.18 -11.11
CA ALA A 19 1.19 -3.91 -10.53
C ALA A 19 0.11 -3.39 -9.56
N SER A 20 0.53 -2.55 -8.62
CA SER A 20 -0.36 -1.84 -7.69
C SER A 20 0.08 -0.39 -7.65
N VAL A 21 -0.86 0.54 -7.57
CA VAL A 21 -0.56 1.98 -7.66
C VAL A 21 -1.21 2.71 -6.50
N GLY A 22 -0.44 3.54 -5.80
CA GLY A 22 -0.94 4.52 -4.84
C GLY A 22 -0.95 5.90 -5.48
N VAL A 23 -2.05 6.64 -5.33
CA VAL A 23 -2.18 7.99 -5.89
C VAL A 23 -2.45 8.97 -4.75
N ALA A 24 -1.64 10.00 -4.62
CA ALA A 24 -1.90 11.13 -3.71
C ALA A 24 -2.19 12.38 -4.53
N VAL A 25 -3.25 13.11 -4.16
CA VAL A 25 -3.63 14.36 -4.81
C VAL A 25 -3.43 15.50 -3.81
N PRO A 26 -2.66 16.54 -4.14
CA PRO A 26 -2.49 17.70 -3.28
C PRO A 26 -3.81 18.49 -3.17
N GLY A 27 -4.17 18.89 -1.94
CA GLY A 27 -5.32 19.76 -1.67
C GLY A 27 -5.02 21.26 -1.78
N GLY A 28 -3.81 21.64 -2.22
CA GLY A 28 -3.31 23.01 -2.23
C GLY A 28 -1.83 23.04 -2.61
N GLU A 29 -1.08 24.02 -2.11
CA GLU A 29 0.38 24.02 -2.21
C GLU A 29 0.94 22.93 -1.29
N ALA A 30 1.35 21.81 -1.88
CA ALA A 30 2.06 20.74 -1.18
C ALA A 30 3.32 20.39 -1.98
N ASP A 31 4.43 20.17 -1.29
CA ASP A 31 5.65 19.73 -1.94
C ASP A 31 5.55 18.25 -2.35
N SER A 32 6.26 17.89 -3.41
CA SER A 32 6.49 16.51 -3.85
C SER A 32 6.93 15.59 -2.70
N ALA A 33 7.76 16.09 -1.77
CA ALA A 33 8.19 15.36 -0.59
C ALA A 33 7.03 15.05 0.38
N GLU A 34 6.07 15.96 0.50
CA GLU A 34 4.89 15.82 1.37
C GLU A 34 3.87 14.85 0.79
N LEU A 35 3.83 14.72 -0.55
CA LEU A 35 2.95 13.78 -1.26
C LEU A 35 3.49 12.35 -1.32
N PHE A 36 4.80 12.16 -1.12
CA PHE A 36 5.43 10.85 -1.19
C PHE A 36 4.88 9.89 -0.12
N LYS A 37 4.75 10.36 1.12
CA LYS A 37 4.25 9.56 2.24
C LYS A 37 2.77 9.15 2.07
N PRO A 38 1.84 10.05 1.73
CA PRO A 38 0.47 9.69 1.37
C PRO A 38 0.36 8.71 0.19
N ALA A 39 1.17 8.90 -0.86
CA ALA A 39 1.18 8.02 -2.03
C ALA A 39 1.66 6.60 -1.66
N ASP A 40 2.68 6.48 -0.82
CA ASP A 40 3.18 5.19 -0.35
C ASP A 40 2.15 4.47 0.56
N ILE A 41 1.44 5.22 1.42
CA ILE A 41 0.35 4.66 2.24
C ILE A 41 -0.77 4.10 1.33
N ALA A 42 -1.17 4.86 0.31
CA ALA A 42 -2.17 4.43 -0.66
C ALA A 42 -1.71 3.19 -1.45
N LEU A 43 -0.43 3.15 -1.83
CA LEU A 43 0.20 2.01 -2.52
C LEU A 43 0.19 0.76 -1.64
N TYR A 44 0.53 0.90 -0.36
CA TYR A 44 0.53 -0.22 0.58
C TYR A 44 -0.88 -0.78 0.76
N ARG A 45 -1.91 0.07 0.84
CA ARG A 45 -3.31 -0.39 0.83
C ARG A 45 -3.70 -1.08 -0.47
N ALA A 46 -3.26 -0.56 -1.62
CA ALA A 46 -3.47 -1.23 -2.91
C ALA A 46 -2.85 -2.64 -2.91
N LYS A 47 -1.64 -2.81 -2.35
CA LYS A 47 -1.00 -4.13 -2.23
C LYS A 47 -1.77 -5.08 -1.31
N GLN A 48 -2.34 -4.61 -0.20
CA GLN A 48 -3.13 -5.46 0.70
C GLN A 48 -4.45 -5.94 0.08
N ALA A 49 -5.08 -5.11 -0.76
CA ALA A 49 -6.40 -5.39 -1.33
C ALA A 49 -6.38 -6.28 -2.59
N ARG A 50 -5.30 -7.07 -2.78
CA ARG A 50 -4.91 -7.89 -3.97
C ARG A 50 -4.22 -7.12 -5.12
N ARG A 51 -3.32 -7.83 -5.82
CA ARG A 51 -2.55 -7.34 -6.97
C ARG A 51 -3.47 -6.88 -8.11
N GLY A 52 -3.08 -5.82 -8.83
CA GLY A 52 -3.80 -5.32 -10.00
C GLY A 52 -4.76 -4.16 -9.75
N ARG A 53 -4.64 -3.44 -8.63
CA ARG A 53 -5.49 -2.28 -8.32
C ARG A 53 -4.70 -1.01 -8.05
N TYR A 54 -5.38 0.12 -8.23
CA TYR A 54 -4.92 1.43 -7.78
C TYR A 54 -5.82 1.92 -6.66
N THR A 55 -5.25 2.73 -5.75
CA THR A 55 -5.95 3.30 -4.60
C THR A 55 -5.56 4.76 -4.46
N PHE A 56 -6.54 5.64 -4.28
CA PHE A 56 -6.28 7.04 -3.91
C PHE A 56 -6.04 7.15 -2.42
N PHE A 57 -5.12 8.01 -2.02
CA PHE A 57 -4.98 8.40 -0.62
C PHE A 57 -6.23 9.14 -0.17
N GLU A 58 -6.80 8.69 0.93
CA GLU A 58 -7.88 9.35 1.64
C GLU A 58 -7.41 9.55 3.09
N PRO A 59 -7.66 10.69 3.75
CA PRO A 59 -7.20 10.91 5.13
C PRO A 59 -7.67 9.83 6.12
N SER A 60 -8.87 9.28 5.89
CA SER A 60 -9.43 8.12 6.61
C SER A 60 -8.58 6.84 6.46
N MET A 61 -7.65 6.80 5.49
CA MET A 61 -6.74 5.69 5.31
C MET A 61 -5.68 5.60 6.42
N ASP A 62 -5.32 6.73 7.01
CA ASP A 62 -4.38 6.76 8.12
C ASP A 62 -5.03 6.16 9.37
N GLU A 63 -6.26 6.55 9.71
CA GLU A 63 -6.96 6.09 10.93
C GLU A 63 -7.08 4.57 11.04
N GLY A 64 -7.55 3.90 9.99
CA GLY A 64 -7.67 2.44 9.98
C GLY A 64 -6.31 1.71 9.98
N MET A 65 -5.27 2.34 9.42
CA MET A 65 -3.91 1.79 9.44
C MET A 65 -3.26 1.98 10.82
N GLN A 66 -3.44 3.14 11.45
CA GLN A 66 -2.96 3.42 12.81
C GLN A 66 -3.61 2.50 13.83
N ALA A 67 -4.93 2.32 13.78
CA ALA A 67 -5.64 1.40 14.68
C ALA A 67 -5.12 -0.04 14.56
N ARG A 68 -4.87 -0.51 13.33
CA ARG A 68 -4.36 -1.87 13.08
C ARG A 68 -2.90 -2.04 13.50
N ARG A 69 -2.06 -1.02 13.30
CA ARG A 69 -0.66 -0.99 13.80
C ARG A 69 -0.63 -0.94 15.32
N ALA A 70 -1.47 -0.13 15.94
CA ALA A 70 -1.60 -0.06 17.39
C ALA A 70 -1.98 -1.43 17.95
N LEU A 71 -2.97 -2.10 17.35
CA LEU A 71 -3.38 -3.45 17.73
C LEU A 71 -2.25 -4.49 17.54
N GLU A 72 -1.50 -4.43 16.45
CA GLU A 72 -0.36 -5.33 16.23
C GLU A 72 0.77 -5.11 17.25
N ILE A 73 1.07 -3.86 17.59
CA ILE A 73 2.04 -3.51 18.63
C ILE A 73 1.57 -4.03 19.99
N ASP A 74 0.29 -3.87 20.30
CA ASP A 74 -0.29 -4.31 21.57
C ASP A 74 -0.27 -5.84 21.71
N LEU A 75 -0.61 -6.56 20.63
CA LEU A 75 -0.47 -8.02 20.55
C LEU A 75 0.98 -8.48 20.73
N ARG A 76 1.94 -7.84 20.07
CA ARG A 76 3.37 -8.16 20.25
C ARG A 76 3.84 -7.87 21.68
N ARG A 77 3.38 -6.79 22.29
CA ARG A 77 3.67 -6.48 23.70
C ARG A 77 3.07 -7.53 24.62
N ALA A 78 1.80 -7.89 24.46
CA ALA A 78 1.16 -8.90 25.30
C ALA A 78 1.88 -10.25 25.24
N LEU A 79 2.33 -10.68 24.06
CA LEU A 79 3.14 -11.88 23.91
C LEU A 79 4.53 -11.75 24.56
N ALA A 80 5.13 -10.56 24.53
CA ALA A 80 6.41 -10.30 25.19
C ALA A 80 6.31 -10.19 26.72
N PHE A 81 5.16 -9.77 27.26
CA PHE A 81 4.88 -9.67 28.70
C PHE A 81 4.42 -11.01 29.32
N CYS A 82 4.11 -12.01 28.51
CA CYS A 82 3.75 -13.36 28.98
C CYS A 82 4.99 -14.28 29.20
N GLN A 83 6.12 -13.73 29.67
CA GLN A 83 7.27 -14.50 30.16
C GLN A 83 7.24 -14.63 31.68
#